data_AF-A0A3D2SS54-F1
#
_entry.id   AF-A0A3D2SS54-F1
#
_cell.length_a   1.000
_cell.length_b   1.000
_cell.length_c   1.000
_cell.angle_alpha   90.00
_cell.angle_beta   90.00
_cell.angle_gamma   90.00
#
_symmetry.space_group_name_H-M   'P 1'
#
loop_
_entity.id
_entity.type
_entity.pdbx_description
1 polymer ?
#
loop_
_entity_poly.entity_id
_entity_poly.type
_entity_poly.pdbx_seq_one_letter_code
_entity_poly.pdbx_strand_id
1 'polypeptide(L)'
;MKQKFLILLLFPLSITTQASPEKKLYATVKNNNVCVFTNDAKTQPYNNQIYLYLGHIIQGQKFRSSYNNIYKNIKMPIYENECITIDQSNFKRNIPYDIVLDMSETYSIRTCITEISGKISLKKVVDGYTCQIENKDIKKENNLF
;
A
#
# COMPACT_ATOMS: atom_id res chain seq x y z
N MET A 1 -1.15 -4.93 -67.11
CA MET A 1 -1.81 -5.58 -65.95
C MET A 1 -1.39 -4.81 -64.70
N LYS A 2 -2.27 -3.99 -64.10
CA LYS A 2 -1.92 -3.10 -62.96
C LYS A 2 -2.13 -3.87 -61.65
N GLN A 3 -1.04 -4.30 -61.03
CA GLN A 3 -1.08 -5.02 -59.75
C GLN A 3 -1.35 -4.00 -58.63
N LYS A 4 -2.57 -3.99 -58.09
CA LYS A 4 -2.94 -3.15 -56.96
C LYS A 4 -2.38 -3.79 -55.69
N PHE A 5 -1.37 -3.18 -55.08
CA PHE A 5 -0.91 -3.53 -53.74
C PHE A 5 -1.98 -3.12 -52.72
N LEU A 6 -2.67 -4.10 -52.16
CA LEU A 6 -3.60 -3.92 -51.04
C LEU A 6 -2.75 -3.85 -49.76
N ILE A 7 -2.44 -2.64 -49.28
CA ILE A 7 -1.76 -2.45 -47.98
C ILE A 7 -2.78 -2.78 -46.88
N LEU A 8 -2.69 -3.98 -46.32
CA LEU A 8 -3.44 -4.40 -45.14
C LEU A 8 -2.84 -3.68 -43.92
N LEU A 9 -3.49 -2.61 -43.48
CA LEU A 9 -3.12 -1.83 -42.29
C LEU A 9 -3.44 -2.67 -41.04
N LEU A 10 -2.47 -3.44 -40.56
CA LEU A 10 -2.53 -4.16 -39.29
C LEU A 10 -2.50 -3.13 -38.15
N PHE A 11 -3.68 -2.67 -37.70
CA PHE A 11 -3.80 -1.94 -36.44
C PHE A 11 -3.43 -2.90 -35.29
N PRO A 12 -2.36 -2.66 -34.52
CA PRO A 12 -2.16 -3.40 -33.29
C PRO A 12 -3.31 -3.03 -32.34
N LEU A 13 -4.13 -4.03 -31.99
CA LEU A 13 -5.06 -3.96 -30.87
C LEU A 13 -4.23 -3.83 -29.59
N SER A 14 -3.90 -2.58 -29.22
CA SER A 14 -3.33 -2.26 -27.93
C SER A 14 -4.37 -2.58 -26.86
N ILE A 15 -4.30 -3.77 -26.28
CA ILE A 15 -5.10 -4.13 -25.11
C ILE A 15 -4.59 -3.25 -23.97
N THR A 16 -5.27 -2.15 -23.69
CA THR A 16 -5.01 -1.37 -22.48
C THR A 16 -5.56 -2.18 -21.31
N THR A 17 -4.70 -2.94 -20.66
CA THR A 17 -5.04 -3.55 -19.37
C THR A 17 -5.20 -2.43 -18.36
N GLN A 18 -6.44 -2.00 -18.11
CA GLN A 18 -6.74 -1.09 -17.02
C GLN A 18 -6.78 -1.90 -15.73
N ALA A 19 -5.73 -1.77 -14.91
CA ALA A 19 -5.81 -2.26 -13.53
C ALA A 19 -6.95 -1.49 -12.83
N SER A 20 -7.84 -2.23 -12.16
CA SER A 20 -8.88 -1.58 -11.35
C SER A 20 -8.19 -0.68 -10.32
N PRO A 21 -8.64 0.57 -10.13
CA PRO A 21 -8.02 1.45 -9.16
C PRO A 21 -8.11 0.84 -7.76
N GLU A 22 -6.97 0.73 -7.08
CA GLU A 22 -6.90 0.25 -5.71
C GLU A 22 -7.65 1.22 -4.78
N LYS A 23 -8.46 0.69 -3.88
CA LYS A 23 -9.14 1.47 -2.85
C LYS A 23 -8.16 1.84 -1.74
N LYS A 24 -8.47 2.92 -1.03
CA LYS A 24 -7.64 3.40 0.08
C LYS A 24 -7.74 2.46 1.29
N LEU A 25 -6.61 1.97 1.76
CA LEU A 25 -6.47 1.33 3.08
C LEU A 25 -6.09 2.38 4.13
N TYR A 26 -6.49 2.15 5.37
CA TYR A 26 -6.14 2.97 6.52
C TYR A 26 -5.26 2.17 7.47
N ALA A 27 -4.35 2.86 8.16
CA ALA A 27 -3.44 2.26 9.12
C ALA A 27 -3.28 3.14 10.36
N THR A 28 -3.25 2.50 11.53
CA THR A 28 -2.91 3.11 12.82
C THR A 28 -1.92 2.24 13.59
N VAL A 29 -1.46 2.72 14.74
CA VAL A 29 -0.61 1.95 15.66
C VAL A 29 -1.46 1.51 16.85
N LYS A 30 -1.53 0.20 17.10
CA LYS A 30 -2.22 -0.39 18.25
C LYS A 30 -1.30 -1.41 18.90
N ASN A 31 -1.06 -1.28 20.20
CA ASN A 31 -0.17 -2.16 20.97
C ASN A 31 1.21 -2.34 20.31
N ASN A 32 1.79 -1.23 19.82
CA ASN A 32 3.08 -1.20 19.12
C ASN A 32 3.15 -2.00 17.80
N ASN A 33 2.00 -2.35 17.23
CA ASN A 33 1.87 -3.04 15.95
C ASN A 33 1.08 -2.18 14.96
N VAL A 34 1.21 -2.50 13.67
CA VAL A 34 0.45 -1.82 12.61
C VAL A 34 -0.93 -2.45 12.51
N CYS A 35 -1.96 -1.62 12.50
CA CYS A 35 -3.37 -2.01 12.53
C CYS A 35 -4.04 -1.45 11.28
N VAL A 36 -4.49 -2.31 10.35
CA VAL A 36 -5.04 -1.89 9.05
C VAL A 36 -6.52 -2.21 8.87
N PHE A 37 -7.26 -1.27 8.29
CA PHE A 37 -8.72 -1.35 8.09
C PHE A 37 -9.16 -0.57 6.84
N THR A 38 -10.32 -0.90 6.29
CA THR A 38 -10.78 -0.37 4.99
C THR A 38 -11.57 0.93 5.11
N ASN A 39 -12.27 1.14 6.23
CA ASN A 39 -13.24 2.22 6.38
C ASN A 39 -14.28 2.26 5.24
N ASP A 40 -14.63 1.09 4.70
CA ASP A 40 -15.65 0.90 3.66
C ASP A 40 -16.64 -0.18 4.11
N ALA A 41 -17.87 0.23 4.41
CA ALA A 41 -18.94 -0.68 4.86
C ALA A 41 -19.32 -1.73 3.81
N LYS A 42 -18.93 -1.54 2.54
CA LYS A 42 -19.15 -2.49 1.44
C LYS A 42 -18.00 -3.48 1.26
N THR A 43 -16.99 -3.46 2.12
CA THR A 43 -15.88 -4.42 2.09
C THR A 43 -16.42 -5.85 2.16
N GLN A 44 -16.05 -6.67 1.18
CA GLN A 44 -16.40 -8.09 1.10
C GLN A 44 -15.14 -8.94 0.92
N PRO A 45 -15.07 -10.14 1.52
CA PRO A 45 -13.96 -11.06 1.28
C PRO A 45 -14.03 -11.65 -0.12
N TYR A 46 -12.90 -12.15 -0.62
CA TYR A 46 -12.88 -13.01 -1.80
C TYR A 46 -12.86 -14.47 -1.34
N ASN A 47 -13.87 -15.26 -1.72
CA ASN A 47 -14.00 -16.67 -1.30
C ASN A 47 -13.88 -16.89 0.22
N ASN A 48 -14.43 -15.98 1.04
CA ASN A 48 -14.31 -15.94 2.50
C ASN A 48 -12.87 -15.80 3.03
N GLN A 49 -11.99 -15.21 2.22
CA GLN A 49 -10.58 -14.99 2.54
C GLN A 49 -10.18 -13.54 2.34
N ILE A 50 -9.16 -13.15 3.09
CA ILE A 50 -8.42 -11.90 2.92
C ILE A 50 -6.96 -12.27 2.74
N TYR A 51 -6.39 -11.89 1.60
CA TYR A 51 -4.96 -12.00 1.36
C TYR A 51 -4.31 -10.70 1.82
N LEU A 52 -3.36 -10.80 2.73
CA LEU A 52 -2.54 -9.67 3.15
C LEU A 52 -1.17 -9.81 2.52
N TYR A 53 -0.73 -8.75 1.83
CA TYR A 53 0.62 -8.63 1.32
C TYR A 53 1.30 -7.42 1.94
N LEU A 54 2.55 -7.61 2.34
CA LEU A 54 3.45 -6.56 2.79
C LEU A 54 4.72 -6.66 1.98
N GLY A 55 5.12 -5.59 1.29
CA GLY A 55 6.36 -5.55 0.52
C GLY A 55 7.04 -4.20 0.66
N HIS A 56 8.36 -4.22 0.86
CA HIS A 56 9.15 -2.99 0.86
C HIS A 56 9.32 -2.50 -0.57
N ILE A 57 9.34 -1.17 -0.74
CA ILE A 57 9.46 -0.54 -2.05
C ILE A 57 10.93 -0.19 -2.29
N ILE A 58 11.45 -0.66 -3.43
CA ILE A 58 12.76 -0.30 -3.94
C ILE A 58 12.56 0.33 -5.31
N GLN A 59 13.06 1.55 -5.49
CA GLN A 59 12.97 2.26 -6.76
C GLN A 59 13.60 1.42 -7.89
N GLY A 60 12.89 1.29 -9.01
CA GLY A 60 13.34 0.51 -10.16
C GLY A 60 13.16 -1.00 -10.04
N GLN A 61 12.62 -1.52 -8.94
CA GLN A 61 12.33 -2.95 -8.77
C GLN A 61 10.82 -3.22 -8.80
N LYS A 62 10.46 -4.41 -9.30
CA LYS A 62 9.08 -4.91 -9.20
C LYS A 62 8.74 -5.20 -7.74
N PHE A 63 7.48 -5.03 -7.38
CA PHE A 63 6.98 -5.37 -6.06
C PHE A 63 7.28 -6.84 -5.72
N ARG A 64 7.82 -7.04 -4.52
CA ARG A 64 8.00 -8.37 -3.94
C ARG A 64 7.53 -8.33 -2.49
N SER A 65 6.57 -9.19 -2.18
CA SER A 65 6.12 -9.40 -0.81
C SER A 65 7.30 -9.89 0.04
N SER A 66 7.56 -9.20 1.15
CA SER A 66 8.44 -9.64 2.24
C SER A 66 7.68 -10.40 3.33
N TYR A 67 6.37 -10.20 3.40
CA TYR A 67 5.46 -10.94 4.27
C TYR A 67 4.11 -11.10 3.58
N ASN A 68 3.46 -12.24 3.80
CA ASN A 68 2.09 -12.49 3.37
C ASN A 68 1.36 -13.34 4.40
N ASN A 69 0.03 -13.23 4.42
CA ASN A 69 -0.82 -14.07 5.23
C ASN A 69 -2.21 -14.21 4.60
N ILE A 70 -2.91 -15.30 4.90
CA ILE A 70 -4.27 -15.56 4.44
C ILE A 70 -5.16 -15.70 5.67
N TYR A 71 -6.09 -14.77 5.85
CA TYR A 71 -7.08 -14.83 6.92
C TYR A 71 -8.37 -15.44 6.39
N LYS A 72 -8.90 -16.44 7.09
CA LYS A 72 -10.14 -17.13 6.73
C LYS A 72 -11.18 -16.94 7.82
N ASN A 73 -12.43 -16.69 7.44
CA ASN A 73 -13.58 -16.61 8.36
C ASN A 73 -13.39 -15.60 9.51
N ILE A 74 -12.64 -14.52 9.28
CA ILE A 74 -12.49 -13.44 10.26
C ILE A 74 -13.55 -12.36 10.06
N LYS A 75 -13.79 -11.55 11.09
CA LYS A 75 -14.57 -10.32 10.95
C LYS A 75 -13.89 -9.39 9.93
N MET A 76 -14.67 -8.76 9.06
CA MET A 76 -14.12 -7.85 8.06
C MET A 76 -13.48 -6.63 8.75
N PRO A 77 -12.28 -6.19 8.34
CA PRO A 77 -11.58 -5.08 8.97
C PRO A 77 -12.14 -3.74 8.46
N ILE A 78 -13.43 -3.49 8.69
CA ILE A 78 -14.10 -2.26 8.26
C ILE A 78 -13.68 -1.11 9.16
N TYR A 79 -13.67 -1.34 10.47
CA TYR A 79 -13.39 -0.34 11.49
C TYR A 79 -12.04 -0.58 12.18
N GLU A 80 -11.45 0.46 12.77
CA GLU A 80 -10.14 0.39 13.43
C GLU A 80 -10.09 -0.64 14.57
N ASN A 81 -11.17 -0.80 15.33
CA ASN A 81 -11.23 -1.79 16.41
C ASN A 81 -11.23 -3.26 15.90
N GLU A 82 -11.54 -3.47 14.62
CA GLU A 82 -11.64 -4.75 13.92
C GLU A 82 -10.48 -4.97 12.93
N CYS A 83 -9.46 -4.12 12.99
CA CYS A 83 -8.35 -4.12 12.06
C CYS A 83 -7.57 -5.45 12.04
N ILE A 84 -6.93 -5.71 10.91
CA ILE A 84 -5.89 -6.74 10.82
C ILE A 84 -4.61 -6.16 11.44
N THR A 85 -4.07 -6.87 12.43
CA THR A 85 -2.82 -6.47 13.08
C THR A 85 -1.64 -7.15 12.38
N ILE A 86 -0.61 -6.36 12.08
CA ILE A 86 0.66 -6.81 11.52
C ILE A 86 1.74 -6.48 12.54
N ASP A 87 2.46 -7.51 12.99
CA ASP A 87 3.52 -7.34 13.97
C ASP A 87 4.62 -6.42 13.43
N GLN A 88 5.05 -5.46 14.23
CA GLN A 88 6.08 -4.48 13.86
C GLN A 88 7.43 -5.11 13.47
N SER A 89 7.71 -6.34 13.88
CA SER A 89 8.92 -7.09 13.52
C SER A 89 8.98 -7.42 12.02
N ASN A 90 7.85 -7.42 11.32
CA ASN A 90 7.80 -7.62 9.85
C ASN A 90 8.26 -6.38 9.06
N PHE A 91 8.56 -5.28 9.74
CA PHE A 91 8.90 -4.01 9.13
C PHE A 91 10.29 -3.54 9.53
N LYS A 92 11.07 -3.13 8.54
CA LYS A 92 12.28 -2.34 8.75
C LYS A 92 11.92 -0.88 9.00
N ARG A 93 12.64 -0.23 9.91
CA ARG A 93 12.43 1.18 10.25
C ARG A 93 12.83 2.09 9.10
N ASN A 94 12.07 3.15 8.89
CA ASN A 94 12.30 4.18 7.87
C ASN A 94 12.48 3.62 6.45
N ILE A 95 11.77 2.52 6.14
CA ILE A 95 11.65 1.94 4.81
C ILE A 95 10.18 2.04 4.36
N PRO A 96 9.90 2.44 3.11
CA PRO A 96 8.54 2.43 2.57
C PRO A 96 8.04 1.00 2.35
N TYR A 97 6.81 0.75 2.75
CA TYR A 97 6.11 -0.50 2.50
C TYR A 97 4.76 -0.23 1.86
N ASP A 98 4.40 -1.07 0.87
CA ASP A 98 3.01 -1.26 0.49
C ASP A 98 2.41 -2.35 1.37
N ILE A 99 1.27 -2.01 1.98
CA ILE A 99 0.40 -2.94 2.66
C ILE A 99 -0.85 -3.08 1.81
N VAL A 100 -1.18 -4.31 1.42
CA VAL A 100 -2.29 -4.60 0.53
C VAL A 100 -3.20 -5.63 1.19
N LEU A 101 -4.50 -5.33 1.23
CA LEU A 101 -5.55 -6.31 1.47
C LEU A 101 -6.20 -6.62 0.11
N ASP A 102 -5.98 -7.84 -0.36
CA ASP A 102 -6.56 -8.34 -1.59
C ASP A 102 -7.76 -9.24 -1.26
N MET A 103 -8.93 -8.76 -1.67
CA MET A 103 -10.26 -9.25 -1.30
C MET A 103 -11.15 -9.20 -2.56
N SER A 104 -12.47 -9.00 -2.42
CA SER A 104 -13.31 -8.76 -3.61
C SER A 104 -12.87 -7.51 -4.39
N GLU A 105 -12.32 -6.55 -3.65
CA GLU A 105 -11.60 -5.38 -4.15
C GLU A 105 -10.26 -5.29 -3.43
N THR A 106 -9.29 -4.68 -4.09
CA THR A 106 -7.95 -4.48 -3.52
C THR A 106 -7.89 -3.14 -2.79
N TYR A 107 -7.45 -3.16 -1.52
CA TYR A 107 -7.20 -1.97 -0.71
C TYR A 107 -5.72 -1.86 -0.41
N SER A 108 -5.13 -0.68 -0.58
CA SER A 108 -3.70 -0.49 -0.31
C SER A 108 -3.37 0.81 0.40
N ILE A 109 -2.25 0.79 1.13
CA ILE A 109 -1.60 1.97 1.68
C ILE A 109 -0.09 1.83 1.56
N ARG A 110 0.56 2.91 1.14
CA ARG A 110 2.01 3.06 1.23
C ARG A 110 2.38 3.86 2.47
N THR A 111 3.15 3.27 3.36
CA THR A 111 3.56 3.91 4.62
C THR A 111 4.95 3.45 5.05
N CYS A 112 5.57 4.20 5.96
CA CYS A 112 6.75 3.76 6.68
C CYS A 112 6.44 3.63 8.16
N ILE A 113 7.18 2.77 8.85
CA ILE A 113 7.23 2.82 10.31
C ILE A 113 8.53 3.48 10.77
N THR A 114 8.46 4.23 11.85
CA THR A 114 9.62 4.79 12.56
C THR A 114 9.48 4.46 14.05
N GLU A 115 10.48 4.82 14.85
CA GLU A 115 10.44 4.61 16.30
C GLU A 115 10.68 5.92 17.03
N ILE A 116 9.78 6.25 17.95
CA ILE A 116 9.83 7.46 18.77
C ILE A 116 9.61 7.03 20.21
N SER A 117 10.63 7.21 21.05
CA SER A 117 10.57 6.86 22.49
C SER A 117 10.14 5.41 22.75
N GLY A 118 10.68 4.45 21.97
CA GLY A 118 10.40 3.02 22.12
C GLY A 118 9.04 2.55 21.57
N LYS A 119 8.26 3.44 20.94
CA LYS A 119 6.99 3.11 20.27
C LYS A 119 7.08 3.38 18.78
N ILE A 120 6.48 2.52 17.97
CA ILE A 120 6.41 2.76 16.55
C ILE A 120 5.43 3.89 16.24
N SER A 121 5.72 4.61 15.16
CA SER A 121 4.82 5.61 14.56
C SER A 121 4.78 5.42 13.05
N LEU A 122 3.65 5.75 12.44
CA LEU A 122 3.48 5.72 10.98
C LEU A 122 3.91 7.04 10.36
N LYS A 123 4.62 6.96 9.24
CA LYS A 123 5.00 8.10 8.42
C LYS A 123 4.44 7.96 7.02
N LYS A 124 4.13 9.09 6.41
CA LYS A 124 3.81 9.15 4.99
C LYS A 124 5.05 8.85 4.17
N VAL A 125 4.82 8.36 2.96
CA VAL A 125 5.85 8.26 1.94
C VAL A 125 5.70 9.46 1.01
N VAL A 126 6.75 10.27 0.91
CA VAL A 126 6.88 11.32 -0.11
C VAL A 126 7.49 10.70 -1.36
N ASP A 127 7.25 11.29 -2.53
CA ASP A 127 7.75 10.85 -3.86
C ASP A 127 7.48 9.39 -4.28
N GLY A 128 6.82 8.60 -3.43
CA GLY A 128 6.56 7.18 -3.62
C GLY A 128 7.64 6.26 -3.04
N TYR A 129 8.80 6.77 -2.64
CA TYR A 129 9.96 5.96 -2.25
C TYR A 129 10.63 6.43 -0.95
N THR A 130 10.37 7.66 -0.51
CA THR A 130 11.07 8.22 0.65
C THR A 130 10.14 8.37 1.85
N CYS A 131 10.56 7.91 3.02
CA CYS A 131 9.81 8.16 4.26
C CYS A 131 9.90 9.64 4.63
N GLN A 132 8.77 10.28 4.91
CA GLN A 132 8.74 11.66 5.36
C GLN A 132 9.57 11.83 6.64
N ILE A 133 10.59 12.68 6.60
CA ILE A 133 11.32 13.10 7.80
C ILE A 133 10.47 14.17 8.49
N GLU A 134 10.16 13.99 9.77
CA GLU A 134 9.57 15.06 10.57
C GLU A 134 10.67 16.10 10.81
N ASN A 135 10.67 17.19 10.03
CA ASN A 135 11.46 18.37 10.33
C ASN A 135 10.85 19.04 11.57
N LYS A 136 11.20 18.57 12.78
CA LYS A 136 10.86 19.29 14.02
C LYS A 136 11.71 20.55 14.22
N ASP A 137 12.77 20.74 13.42
CA ASP A 137 13.74 21.83 13.63
C ASP A 137 13.68 23.00 12.62
N ILE A 138 12.92 22.90 11.51
CA ILE A 138 12.64 24.08 10.64
C ILE A 138 11.45 24.87 11.20
N LYS A 139 11.51 25.24 12.49
CA LYS A 139 10.61 26.22 13.11
C LYS A 139 11.32 27.20 14.05
N LYS A 140 12.65 27.21 14.11
CA LYS A 140 13.39 28.16 14.97
C LYS A 140 14.46 29.04 14.31
N GLU A 141 14.73 28.91 13.02
CA GLU A 141 15.78 29.72 12.36
C GLU A 141 15.30 30.79 11.36
N ASN A 142 14.00 31.12 11.36
CA ASN A 142 13.51 32.28 10.60
C ASN A 142 13.24 33.53 11.48
N ASN A 143 13.78 33.56 12.69
CA ASN A 143 13.84 34.78 13.51
C ASN A 143 15.29 35.21 13.67
N LEU A 144 15.91 35.68 12.59
CA LEU A 144 16.99 36.65 12.66
C LEU A 144 17.04 37.33 11.29
N PHE A 145 16.42 38.52 11.20
CA PHE A 145 16.83 39.74 10.51
C PHE A 145 15.68 40.73 10.55
#